data_AF-A0A8C3KUE1-F1
#
_entry.id   AF-A0A8C3KUE1-F1
#
_cell.length_a   1.000
_cell.length_b   1.000
_cell.length_c   1.000
_cell.angle_alpha   90.00
_cell.angle_beta   90.00
_cell.angle_gamma   90.00
#
_symmetry.space_group_name_H-M   'P 1'
#
loop_
_entity.id
_entity.type
_entity.pdbx_description
1 polymer ?
#
loop_
_entity_poly.entity_id
_entity_poly.type
_entity_poly.pdbx_seq_one_letter_code
_entity_poly.pdbx_strand_id
1 'polypeptide(L)'
;MLVVFCRSNNQSFLSQVCDSYPTEVYVPKAATAHIIVGSSKFRSRRRFPALSYYCKDNNASICRSSQPLSGFSARCLEDEQMLQAIRKANPGSDFLYVVDTRPKLNAMANRAAGKGYENEDNYSNIKFQFIGIENIHVMRNSLQKMLEVCELKSPSMSDFLWGLENSGWLKHIKAIMDAGIFIAKAVAEEGVSVLVHCSDGWDRTAQVCSVASLLLDPHYRTMKGFMVLIEKDWVSFGHKFNHRYGNLDGDPKEISPVIDQFIECVWQLMEQFPCAFEFNERFLIHIQHHVYSCQFGNFLCNSQKERRELKYGRPFFGRAFLYVRGTRTPAWGVSLGGG
;
A
#
# COMPACT_ATOMS: atom_id res chain seq x y z
N MET A 1 -4.37 -14.11 -16.34
CA MET A 1 -5.25 -13.16 -15.62
C MET A 1 -4.59 -11.79 -15.49
N LEU A 2 -3.32 -11.74 -15.09
CA LEU A 2 -2.52 -10.52 -14.96
C LEU A 2 -1.43 -10.45 -16.04
N VAL A 3 -1.05 -9.25 -16.47
CA VAL A 3 0.09 -8.99 -17.36
C VAL A 3 1.05 -8.06 -16.63
N VAL A 4 2.35 -8.39 -16.69
CA VAL A 4 3.41 -7.44 -16.32
C VAL A 4 3.29 -6.28 -17.29
N PHE A 5 2.89 -5.11 -16.80
CA PHE A 5 2.99 -3.91 -17.60
C PHE A 5 4.44 -3.42 -17.58
N CYS A 6 5.26 -4.05 -18.41
CA CYS A 6 6.58 -3.58 -18.81
C CYS A 6 6.74 -4.04 -20.26
N ARG A 7 6.36 -3.20 -21.22
CA ARG A 7 6.50 -3.57 -22.63
C ARG A 7 7.90 -3.17 -23.12
N SER A 8 8.72 -4.20 -23.31
CA SER A 8 9.83 -4.34 -24.25
C SER A 8 10.84 -3.18 -24.37
N ASN A 9 12.10 -3.47 -24.04
CA ASN A 9 13.31 -2.72 -24.39
C ASN A 9 13.42 -1.25 -23.96
N ASN A 10 12.41 -0.69 -23.29
CA ASN A 10 12.46 0.66 -22.75
C ASN A 10 11.86 0.69 -21.34
N GLN A 11 12.74 0.63 -20.32
CA GLN A 11 12.42 0.93 -18.91
C GLN A 11 11.80 2.33 -18.71
N SER A 12 11.64 3.13 -19.77
CA SER A 12 11.16 4.50 -19.78
C SER A 12 9.64 4.67 -19.75
N PHE A 13 8.84 3.69 -20.19
CA PHE A 13 7.40 3.94 -20.34
C PHE A 13 6.67 4.08 -18.99
N LEU A 14 6.96 3.20 -18.02
CA LEU A 14 6.26 3.26 -16.73
C LEU A 14 6.66 4.46 -15.88
N SER A 15 7.94 4.84 -15.90
CA SER A 15 8.38 6.07 -15.23
C SER A 15 7.71 7.31 -15.86
N GLN A 16 7.47 7.32 -17.17
CA GLN A 16 6.69 8.38 -17.83
C GLN A 16 5.21 8.40 -17.41
N VAL A 17 4.65 7.25 -17.00
CA VAL A 17 3.27 7.15 -16.52
C VAL A 17 3.16 7.55 -15.05
N CYS A 18 3.98 6.98 -14.15
CA CYS A 18 3.98 7.30 -12.73
C CYS A 18 5.38 7.20 -12.12
N ASP A 19 5.93 8.35 -11.74
CA ASP A 19 7.29 8.46 -11.18
C ASP A 19 7.45 7.82 -9.78
N SER A 20 6.35 7.57 -9.09
CA SER A 20 6.34 7.02 -7.71
C SER A 20 5.98 5.54 -7.64
N TYR A 21 5.74 4.90 -8.78
CA TYR A 21 5.51 3.46 -8.89
C TYR A 21 6.81 2.72 -9.20
N PRO A 22 6.85 1.40 -8.96
CA PRO A 22 7.97 0.59 -9.38
C PRO A 22 8.04 0.51 -10.91
N THR A 23 9.20 0.14 -11.45
CA THR A 23 9.37 0.00 -12.90
C THR A 23 8.68 -1.20 -13.51
N GLU A 24 8.10 -2.07 -12.69
CA GLU A 24 7.25 -3.15 -13.11
C GLU A 24 6.01 -3.14 -12.22
N VAL A 25 4.83 -3.03 -12.84
CA VAL A 25 3.54 -3.17 -12.17
C VAL A 25 2.70 -4.20 -12.89
N TYR A 26 1.82 -4.86 -12.15
CA TYR A 26 0.92 -5.88 -12.68
C TYR A 26 -0.49 -5.32 -12.76
N VAL A 27 -1.12 -5.52 -13.91
CA VAL A 27 -2.48 -5.04 -14.23
C VAL A 27 -3.28 -6.16 -14.88
N PRO A 28 -4.63 -6.07 -14.94
CA PRO A 28 -5.44 -7.04 -15.67
C PRO A 28 -4.99 -7.18 -17.12
N LYS A 29 -5.01 -8.40 -17.66
CA LYS A 29 -4.66 -8.64 -19.08
C LYS A 29 -5.49 -7.82 -20.07
N ALA A 30 -6.73 -7.51 -19.72
CA ALA A 30 -7.64 -6.70 -20.53
C ALA A 30 -7.33 -5.19 -20.50
N ALA A 31 -6.52 -4.72 -19.55
CA ALA A 31 -6.14 -3.31 -19.47
C ALA A 31 -5.07 -2.98 -20.51
N THR A 32 -5.48 -2.33 -21.61
CA THR A 32 -4.58 -1.89 -22.67
C THR A 32 -3.73 -0.70 -22.21
N ALA A 33 -2.66 -0.38 -22.94
CA ALA A 33 -1.84 0.80 -22.65
C ALA A 33 -2.66 2.10 -22.64
N HIS A 34 -3.67 2.22 -23.52
CA HIS A 34 -4.59 3.35 -23.54
C HIS A 34 -5.38 3.48 -22.24
N ILE A 35 -5.97 2.38 -21.76
CA ILE A 35 -6.71 2.32 -20.48
C ILE A 35 -5.81 2.73 -19.32
N ILE A 36 -4.58 2.20 -19.28
CA ILE A 36 -3.62 2.49 -18.21
C ILE A 36 -3.23 3.96 -18.21
N VAL A 37 -2.88 4.53 -19.37
CA VAL A 37 -2.51 5.94 -19.48
C VAL A 37 -3.68 6.86 -19.16
N GLY A 38 -4.90 6.54 -19.63
CA GLY A 38 -6.10 7.31 -19.31
C GLY A 38 -6.41 7.30 -17.81
N SER A 39 -6.48 6.12 -17.20
CA SER A 39 -6.67 5.96 -15.74
C SER A 39 -5.58 6.69 -14.95
N SER A 40 -4.32 6.62 -15.39
CA SER A 40 -3.23 7.35 -14.72
C SER A 40 -3.45 8.86 -14.73
N LYS A 41 -3.96 9.45 -15.82
CA LYS A 41 -4.25 10.90 -15.84
C LYS A 41 -5.39 11.28 -14.91
N PHE A 42 -6.31 10.37 -14.63
CA PHE A 42 -7.44 10.59 -13.73
C PHE A 42 -7.14 10.24 -12.26
N ARG A 43 -6.00 9.64 -11.96
CA ARG A 43 -5.61 9.25 -10.60
C ARG A 43 -4.58 10.22 -10.05
N SER A 44 -4.74 10.62 -8.79
CA SER A 44 -3.83 11.60 -8.18
C SER A 44 -2.38 11.14 -8.25
N ARG A 45 -1.47 12.02 -8.70
CA ARG A 45 -0.04 11.70 -8.94
C ARG A 45 0.19 10.51 -9.88
N ARG A 46 -0.81 10.21 -10.71
CA ARG A 46 -0.81 9.14 -11.69
C ARG A 46 -0.67 7.73 -11.14
N ARG A 47 -0.98 7.53 -9.86
CA ARG A 47 -0.93 6.23 -9.18
C ARG A 47 -2.20 5.43 -9.48
N PHE A 48 -2.28 4.94 -10.71
CA PHE A 48 -3.40 4.17 -11.25
C PHE A 48 -3.56 2.80 -10.56
N PRO A 49 -4.74 2.16 -10.59
CA PRO A 49 -4.95 0.84 -10.01
C PRO A 49 -3.94 -0.21 -10.48
N ALA A 50 -3.13 -0.72 -9.55
CA ALA A 50 -2.14 -1.75 -9.78
C ALA A 50 -2.25 -2.86 -8.73
N LEU A 51 -1.87 -4.09 -9.09
CA LEU A 51 -1.93 -5.23 -8.19
C LEU A 51 -0.95 -5.09 -7.01
N SER A 52 -1.42 -5.39 -5.81
CA SER A 52 -0.62 -5.50 -4.58
C SER A 52 -0.46 -6.96 -4.12
N TYR A 53 -1.55 -7.74 -4.20
CA TYR A 53 -1.61 -9.15 -3.80
C TYR A 53 -2.62 -9.91 -4.67
N TYR A 54 -2.36 -11.18 -4.94
CA TYR A 54 -3.24 -12.06 -5.70
C TYR A 54 -3.40 -13.40 -4.97
N CYS A 55 -4.64 -13.71 -4.59
CA CYS A 55 -5.03 -14.99 -4.00
C CYS A 55 -5.24 -16.00 -5.12
N LYS A 56 -4.33 -16.98 -5.20
CA LYS A 56 -4.37 -18.00 -6.26
C LYS A 56 -5.55 -18.95 -6.14
N ASP A 57 -5.97 -19.23 -4.92
CA ASP A 57 -6.93 -20.30 -4.64
C ASP A 57 -8.34 -19.93 -5.12
N ASN A 58 -8.67 -18.63 -5.16
CA ASN A 58 -9.99 -18.14 -5.56
C ASN A 58 -9.96 -17.00 -6.60
N ASN A 59 -8.79 -16.61 -7.12
CA ASN A 59 -8.60 -15.50 -8.06
C ASN A 59 -8.91 -14.09 -7.54
N ALA A 60 -9.24 -13.93 -6.25
CA ALA A 60 -9.42 -12.61 -5.65
C ALA A 60 -8.08 -11.86 -5.58
N SER A 61 -8.14 -10.54 -5.70
CA SER A 61 -6.94 -9.69 -5.73
C SER A 61 -7.10 -8.45 -4.86
N ILE A 62 -6.01 -8.03 -4.22
CA ILE A 62 -5.88 -6.69 -3.64
C ILE A 62 -5.14 -5.82 -4.64
N CYS A 63 -5.82 -4.80 -5.15
CA CYS A 63 -5.26 -3.73 -5.97
C CYS A 63 -5.09 -2.46 -5.12
N ARG A 64 -4.19 -1.58 -5.52
CA ARG A 64 -3.91 -0.31 -4.86
C ARG A 64 -3.83 0.85 -5.84
N SER A 65 -4.25 2.03 -5.42
CA SER A 65 -4.17 3.28 -6.20
C SER A 65 -4.13 4.52 -5.29
N SER A 66 -4.06 5.70 -5.90
CA SER A 66 -4.48 6.96 -5.28
C SER A 66 -5.95 7.27 -5.57
N GLN A 67 -6.48 8.31 -4.91
CA GLN A 67 -7.85 8.77 -5.17
C GLN A 67 -8.05 9.22 -6.63
N PRO A 68 -9.28 9.09 -7.17
CA PRO A 68 -9.64 9.67 -8.44
C PRO A 68 -9.71 11.21 -8.38
N LEU A 69 -9.54 11.84 -9.54
CA LEU A 69 -9.70 13.29 -9.76
C LEU A 69 -11.13 13.60 -10.20
N SER A 70 -12.11 13.02 -9.51
CA SER A 70 -13.53 13.08 -9.88
C SER A 70 -14.17 14.45 -9.61
N GLY A 71 -13.63 15.23 -8.68
CA GLY A 71 -14.31 16.41 -8.15
C GLY A 71 -15.78 16.09 -7.81
N PHE A 72 -16.69 16.97 -8.21
CA PHE A 72 -18.12 16.74 -8.03
C PHE A 72 -18.72 15.78 -9.05
N SER A 73 -18.29 15.80 -10.32
CA SER A 73 -18.97 15.08 -11.40
C SER A 73 -18.06 14.59 -12.53
N ALA A 74 -16.75 14.86 -12.47
CA ALA A 74 -15.82 14.42 -13.50
C ALA A 74 -15.76 12.89 -13.54
N ARG A 75 -15.77 12.36 -14.76
CA ARG A 75 -15.71 10.93 -15.07
C ARG A 75 -14.54 10.66 -15.99
N CYS A 76 -14.05 9.43 -15.97
CA CYS A 76 -13.01 8.97 -16.87
C CYS A 76 -13.36 7.56 -17.32
N LEU A 77 -13.68 7.43 -18.62
CA LEU A 77 -14.06 6.16 -19.22
C LEU A 77 -12.95 5.11 -19.05
N GLU A 78 -11.69 5.53 -19.19
CA GLU A 78 -10.54 4.63 -19.04
C GLU A 78 -10.36 4.15 -17.59
N ASP A 79 -10.65 4.99 -16.58
CA ASP A 79 -10.61 4.56 -15.18
C ASP A 79 -11.77 3.62 -14.83
N GLU A 80 -12.97 3.91 -15.34
CA GLU A 80 -14.14 3.02 -15.24
C GLU A 80 -13.83 1.65 -15.89
N GLN A 81 -13.25 1.65 -17.10
CA GLN A 81 -12.80 0.43 -17.78
C GLN A 81 -11.69 -0.31 -17.02
N MET A 82 -10.78 0.41 -16.37
CA MET A 82 -9.72 -0.18 -15.54
C MET A 82 -10.32 -0.95 -14.36
N LEU A 83 -11.27 -0.35 -13.62
CA LEU A 83 -11.95 -1.01 -12.50
C LEU A 83 -12.79 -2.20 -12.99
N GLN A 84 -13.47 -2.07 -14.12
CA GLN A 84 -14.16 -3.19 -14.76
C GLN A 84 -13.21 -4.33 -15.15
N ALA A 85 -12.00 -4.01 -15.64
CA ALA A 85 -11.00 -5.02 -15.96
C ALA A 85 -10.50 -5.76 -14.71
N ILE A 86 -10.36 -5.05 -13.57
CA ILE A 86 -10.02 -5.67 -12.28
C ILE A 86 -11.15 -6.59 -11.81
N ARG A 87 -12.40 -6.11 -11.82
CA ARG A 87 -13.58 -6.92 -11.48
C ARG A 87 -13.60 -8.17 -12.38
N LYS A 88 -13.50 -8.01 -13.70
CA LYS A 88 -13.56 -9.11 -14.69
C LYS A 88 -12.39 -10.08 -14.59
N ALA A 89 -11.26 -9.65 -14.03
CA ALA A 89 -10.14 -10.53 -13.75
C ALA A 89 -10.48 -11.55 -12.65
N ASN A 90 -11.47 -11.30 -11.78
CA ASN A 90 -11.97 -12.32 -10.85
C ASN A 90 -13.36 -12.81 -11.32
N PRO A 91 -13.46 -13.96 -12.02
CA PRO A 91 -14.74 -14.49 -12.48
C PRO A 91 -15.62 -15.04 -11.35
N GLY A 92 -15.08 -15.26 -10.15
CA GLY A 92 -15.81 -15.81 -9.01
C GLY A 92 -16.66 -14.78 -8.24
N SER A 93 -16.54 -13.49 -8.55
CA SER A 93 -17.34 -12.42 -7.95
C SER A 93 -17.96 -11.53 -9.02
N ASP A 94 -19.19 -11.08 -8.77
CA ASP A 94 -19.90 -10.14 -9.63
C ASP A 94 -19.59 -8.66 -9.32
N PHE A 95 -18.90 -8.38 -8.22
CA PHE A 95 -18.56 -7.02 -7.81
C PHE A 95 -17.11 -6.88 -7.31
N LEU A 96 -16.67 -5.62 -7.22
CA LEU A 96 -15.37 -5.20 -6.70
C LEU A 96 -15.59 -4.32 -5.46
N TYR A 97 -14.95 -4.62 -4.34
CA TYR A 97 -14.92 -3.64 -3.24
C TYR A 97 -13.98 -2.49 -3.60
N VAL A 98 -14.42 -1.25 -3.36
CA VAL A 98 -13.57 -0.06 -3.38
C VAL A 98 -13.46 0.45 -1.95
N VAL A 99 -12.28 0.34 -1.37
CA VAL A 99 -12.00 0.68 0.02
C VAL A 99 -11.20 1.97 0.06
N ASP A 100 -11.86 3.04 0.48
CA ASP A 100 -11.21 4.29 0.81
C ASP A 100 -10.85 4.29 2.30
N THR A 101 -9.55 4.30 2.58
CA THR A 101 -9.07 4.21 3.96
C THR A 101 -9.37 5.48 4.76
N ARG A 102 -9.82 6.57 4.14
CA ARG A 102 -10.03 7.86 4.82
C ARG A 102 -11.35 7.87 5.60
N PRO A 103 -11.49 8.79 6.58
CA PRO A 103 -12.80 9.21 7.07
C PRO A 103 -13.59 9.86 5.94
N LYS A 104 -14.90 9.61 5.90
CA LYS A 104 -15.82 10.16 4.90
C LYS A 104 -15.71 11.68 4.78
N LEU A 105 -15.61 12.39 5.92
CA LEU A 105 -15.46 13.85 5.94
C LEU A 105 -14.19 14.31 5.19
N ASN A 106 -13.06 13.63 5.43
CA ASN A 106 -11.79 13.96 4.77
C ASN A 106 -11.84 13.66 3.27
N ALA A 107 -12.54 12.59 2.87
CA ALA A 107 -12.77 12.27 1.47
C ALA A 107 -13.67 13.32 0.78
N MET A 108 -14.72 13.81 1.46
CA MET A 108 -15.57 14.90 0.97
C MET A 108 -14.81 16.22 0.83
N ALA A 109 -13.93 16.56 1.79
CA ALA A 109 -13.07 17.74 1.68
C ALA A 109 -12.13 17.66 0.47
N ASN A 110 -11.55 16.48 0.20
CA ASN A 110 -10.74 16.26 -1.01
C ASN A 110 -11.58 16.36 -2.29
N ARG A 111 -12.84 15.92 -2.25
CA ARG A 111 -13.79 16.05 -3.37
C ARG A 111 -14.03 17.51 -3.75
N ALA A 112 -14.21 18.38 -2.75
CA ALA A 112 -14.35 19.83 -2.96
C ALA A 112 -13.10 20.47 -3.61
N ALA A 113 -11.91 19.90 -3.39
CA ALA A 113 -10.66 20.33 -3.99
C ALA A 113 -10.36 19.67 -5.37
N GLY A 114 -11.38 19.14 -6.06
CA GLY A 114 -11.23 18.53 -7.39
C GLY A 114 -10.67 17.10 -7.39
N LYS A 115 -10.53 16.47 -6.23
CA LYS A 115 -10.19 15.04 -6.09
C LYS A 115 -11.45 14.25 -5.76
N GLY A 116 -11.41 13.22 -4.91
CA GLY A 116 -12.63 12.60 -4.42
C GLY A 116 -12.53 11.09 -4.28
N TYR A 117 -13.60 10.41 -4.67
CA TYR A 117 -13.79 8.98 -4.56
C TYR A 117 -14.81 8.52 -5.61
N GLU A 118 -14.79 7.23 -5.91
CA GLU A 118 -15.62 6.57 -6.91
C GLU A 118 -17.11 6.68 -6.56
N ASN A 119 -17.94 7.06 -7.53
CA ASN A 119 -19.41 7.06 -7.38
C ASN A 119 -19.99 5.75 -7.93
N GLU A 120 -20.78 5.04 -7.13
CA GLU A 120 -21.42 3.77 -7.51
C GLU A 120 -22.34 3.91 -8.74
N ASP A 121 -22.88 5.10 -9.02
CA ASP A 121 -23.66 5.36 -10.24
C ASP A 121 -22.81 5.30 -11.52
N ASN A 122 -21.53 5.66 -11.42
CA ASN A 122 -20.61 5.75 -12.56
C ASN A 122 -19.76 4.49 -12.71
N TYR A 123 -19.39 3.88 -11.58
CA TYR A 123 -18.61 2.64 -11.53
C TYR A 123 -19.56 1.48 -11.28
N SER A 124 -20.04 0.84 -12.34
CA SER A 124 -20.92 -0.32 -12.21
C SER A 124 -20.26 -1.44 -11.42
N ASN A 125 -21.03 -2.22 -10.67
CA ASN A 125 -20.55 -3.41 -9.97
C ASN A 125 -19.41 -3.14 -8.96
N ILE A 126 -19.37 -1.96 -8.35
CA ILE A 126 -18.55 -1.73 -7.16
C ILE A 126 -19.41 -1.74 -5.89
N LYS A 127 -18.78 -2.02 -4.75
CA LYS A 127 -19.31 -1.69 -3.42
C LYS A 127 -18.31 -0.77 -2.72
N PHE A 128 -18.72 0.45 -2.41
CA PHE A 128 -17.84 1.45 -1.85
C PHE A 128 -17.85 1.42 -0.31
N GLN A 129 -16.67 1.44 0.32
CA GLN A 129 -16.52 1.41 1.78
C GLN A 129 -15.51 2.47 2.28
N PHE A 130 -15.91 3.25 3.29
CA PHE A 130 -14.99 4.08 4.07
C PHE A 130 -14.55 3.33 5.34
N ILE A 131 -13.26 3.42 5.68
CA ILE A 131 -12.71 2.81 6.90
C ILE A 131 -12.52 3.81 8.04
N GLY A 132 -12.01 5.02 7.76
CA GLY A 132 -11.82 6.04 8.81
C GLY A 132 -10.42 6.15 9.43
N ILE A 133 -9.34 5.86 8.69
CA ILE A 133 -7.97 6.06 9.16
C ILE A 133 -7.52 7.50 8.88
N GLU A 134 -7.20 8.23 9.96
CA GLU A 134 -6.83 9.64 9.94
C GLU A 134 -5.55 9.93 9.12
N ASN A 135 -5.30 11.21 8.85
CA ASN A 135 -4.14 11.62 8.04
C ASN A 135 -2.82 11.63 8.83
N ILE A 136 -1.71 11.85 8.13
CA ILE A 136 -0.35 11.83 8.68
C ILE A 136 -0.12 12.84 9.82
N HIS A 137 -0.83 13.96 9.82
CA HIS A 137 -0.68 15.00 10.85
C HIS A 137 -1.33 14.57 12.16
N VAL A 138 -2.48 13.88 12.08
CA VAL A 138 -3.12 13.27 13.25
C VAL A 138 -2.21 12.18 13.82
N MET A 139 -1.61 11.34 12.97
CA MET A 139 -0.70 10.28 13.44
C MET A 139 0.57 10.83 14.09
N ARG A 140 1.15 11.90 13.55
CA ARG A 140 2.29 12.60 14.17
C ARG A 140 1.92 13.14 15.55
N ASN A 141 0.80 13.85 15.65
CA ASN A 141 0.34 14.41 16.92
C ASN A 141 0.00 13.31 17.93
N SER A 142 -0.54 12.18 17.47
CA SER A 142 -0.86 11.03 18.31
C SER A 142 0.40 10.41 18.92
N LEU A 143 1.45 10.16 18.12
CA LEU A 143 2.73 9.68 18.64
C LEU A 143 3.36 10.67 19.61
N GLN A 144 3.37 11.97 19.27
CA GLN A 144 3.93 13.00 20.14
C GLN A 144 3.29 12.98 21.53
N LYS A 145 1.95 12.93 21.61
CA LYS A 145 1.23 12.81 22.88
C LYS A 145 1.56 11.52 23.63
N MET A 146 1.68 10.40 22.91
CA MET A 146 2.04 9.13 23.54
C MET A 146 3.45 9.18 24.16
N LEU A 147 4.43 9.74 23.44
CA LEU A 147 5.79 9.92 23.94
C LEU A 147 5.84 10.84 25.17
N GLU A 148 5.10 11.95 25.15
CA GLU A 148 4.98 12.86 26.30
C GLU A 148 4.48 12.14 27.56
N VAL A 149 3.54 11.20 27.42
CA VAL A 149 3.03 10.38 28.52
C VAL A 149 4.08 9.38 29.00
N CYS A 150 4.83 8.75 28.08
CA CYS A 150 5.90 7.81 28.40
C CYS A 150 7.11 8.48 29.08
N GLU A 151 7.33 9.78 28.88
CA GLU A 151 8.42 10.54 29.48
C GLU A 151 8.09 11.13 30.86
N LEU A 152 6.85 10.97 31.35
CA LEU A 152 6.45 11.43 32.68
C LEU A 152 7.28 10.74 33.78
N LYS A 153 7.73 11.53 34.77
CA LYS A 153 8.43 11.00 35.94
C LYS A 153 7.44 10.48 36.96
N SER A 154 7.45 9.18 37.20
CA SER A 154 6.64 8.49 38.21
C SER A 154 5.13 8.80 38.14
N PRO A 155 4.47 8.70 36.97
CA PRO A 155 3.03 8.91 36.85
C PRO A 155 2.25 7.83 37.63
N SER A 156 1.05 8.16 38.10
CA SER A 156 0.11 7.12 38.55
C SER A 156 -0.36 6.29 37.36
N MET A 157 -0.80 5.05 37.60
CA MET A 157 -1.35 4.21 36.52
C MET A 157 -2.59 4.86 35.87
N SER A 158 -3.41 5.55 36.66
CA SER A 158 -4.58 6.27 36.14
C SER A 158 -4.18 7.39 35.19
N ASP A 159 -3.15 8.19 35.55
CA ASP A 159 -2.66 9.27 34.69
C ASP A 159 -2.02 8.72 33.41
N PHE A 160 -1.26 7.62 33.52
CA PHE A 160 -0.66 6.96 32.37
C PHE A 160 -1.72 6.44 31.39
N LEU A 161 -2.72 5.71 31.87
CA LEU A 161 -3.79 5.16 31.02
C LEU A 161 -4.64 6.26 30.40
N TRP A 162 -4.97 7.31 31.16
CA TRP A 162 -5.70 8.47 30.65
C TRP A 162 -4.91 9.20 29.56
N GLY A 163 -3.61 9.39 29.76
CA GLY A 163 -2.72 9.98 28.76
C GLY A 163 -2.62 9.12 27.50
N LEU A 164 -2.45 7.81 27.66
CA LEU A 164 -2.40 6.84 26.56
C LEU A 164 -3.69 6.84 25.74
N GLU A 165 -4.86 6.83 26.38
CA GLU A 165 -6.15 6.92 25.70
C GLU A 165 -6.29 8.24 24.93
N ASN A 166 -5.92 9.37 25.54
CA ASN A 166 -6.01 10.70 24.91
C ASN A 166 -4.97 10.96 23.82
N SER A 167 -3.90 10.16 23.76
CA SER A 167 -3.00 10.14 22.62
C SER A 167 -3.73 9.64 21.35
N GLY A 168 -4.75 8.78 21.52
CA GLY A 168 -5.46 8.11 20.44
C GLY A 168 -4.63 7.04 19.71
N TRP A 169 -3.40 6.76 20.15
CA TRP A 169 -2.46 5.91 19.40
C TRP A 169 -3.03 4.50 19.16
N LEU A 170 -3.45 3.82 20.23
CA LEU A 170 -4.02 2.46 20.13
C LEU A 170 -5.32 2.43 19.32
N LYS A 171 -6.11 3.51 19.32
CA LYS A 171 -7.29 3.65 18.46
C LYS A 171 -6.89 3.68 16.98
N HIS A 172 -5.79 4.34 16.63
CA HIS A 172 -5.29 4.38 15.27
C HIS A 172 -4.70 3.04 14.83
N ILE A 173 -3.94 2.36 15.70
CA ILE A 173 -3.45 0.98 15.44
C ILE A 173 -4.62 0.03 15.20
N LYS A 174 -5.64 0.08 16.06
CA LYS A 174 -6.88 -0.70 15.88
C LYS A 174 -7.54 -0.42 14.53
N ALA A 175 -7.69 0.85 14.13
CA ALA A 175 -8.33 1.20 12.86
C ALA A 175 -7.56 0.65 11.64
N ILE A 176 -6.22 0.62 11.69
CA ILE A 176 -5.39 0.01 10.64
C ILE A 176 -5.58 -1.51 10.59
N MET A 177 -5.58 -2.17 11.75
CA MET A 177 -5.80 -3.62 11.84
C MET A 177 -7.20 -4.01 11.36
N ASP A 178 -8.25 -3.30 11.79
CA ASP A 178 -9.64 -3.54 11.36
C ASP A 178 -9.77 -3.44 9.83
N ALA A 179 -9.09 -2.47 9.21
CA ALA A 179 -9.04 -2.34 7.75
C ALA A 179 -8.37 -3.53 7.07
N GLY A 180 -7.22 -3.97 7.60
CA GLY A 180 -6.50 -5.13 7.11
C GLY A 180 -7.33 -6.41 7.23
N ILE A 181 -8.05 -6.58 8.35
CA ILE A 181 -8.98 -7.69 8.59
C ILE A 181 -10.13 -7.64 7.60
N PHE A 182 -10.77 -6.48 7.40
CA PHE A 182 -11.84 -6.32 6.42
C PHE A 182 -11.39 -6.76 5.02
N ILE A 183 -10.24 -6.26 4.56
CA ILE A 183 -9.70 -6.61 3.25
C ILE A 183 -9.37 -8.10 3.17
N ALA A 184 -8.77 -8.67 4.22
CA ALA A 184 -8.43 -10.10 4.26
C ALA A 184 -9.69 -10.98 4.21
N LYS A 185 -10.76 -10.63 4.92
CA LYS A 185 -12.04 -11.35 4.88
C LYS A 185 -12.72 -11.26 3.52
N ALA A 186 -12.75 -10.08 2.92
CA ALA A 186 -13.28 -9.90 1.56
C ALA A 186 -12.56 -10.83 0.55
N VAL A 187 -11.24 -10.97 0.68
CA VAL A 187 -10.44 -11.84 -0.21
C VAL A 187 -10.58 -13.33 0.13
N ALA A 188 -10.44 -13.72 1.40
CA ALA A 188 -10.36 -15.13 1.80
C ALA A 188 -11.74 -15.78 1.99
N GLU A 189 -12.69 -15.07 2.59
CA GLU A 189 -14.01 -15.61 2.96
C GLU A 189 -15.04 -15.35 1.86
N GLU A 190 -15.08 -14.13 1.30
CA GLU A 190 -16.04 -13.77 0.25
C GLU A 190 -15.55 -14.07 -1.18
N GLY A 191 -14.24 -14.27 -1.37
CA GLY A 191 -13.65 -14.47 -2.70
C GLY A 191 -13.74 -13.25 -3.61
N VAL A 192 -13.80 -12.05 -3.03
CA VAL A 192 -14.02 -10.78 -3.74
C VAL A 192 -12.71 -10.00 -3.87
N SER A 193 -12.48 -9.43 -5.05
CA SER A 193 -11.35 -8.52 -5.26
C SER A 193 -11.60 -7.16 -4.61
N VAL A 194 -10.53 -6.49 -4.18
CA VAL A 194 -10.58 -5.21 -3.46
C VAL A 194 -9.63 -4.22 -4.12
N LEU A 195 -10.11 -3.02 -4.46
CA LEU A 195 -9.28 -1.86 -4.76
C LEU A 195 -9.16 -0.99 -3.50
N VAL A 196 -7.94 -0.79 -3.04
CA VAL A 196 -7.65 0.03 -1.87
C VAL A 196 -7.01 1.34 -2.30
N HIS A 197 -7.54 2.47 -1.83
CA HIS A 197 -6.86 3.75 -1.97
C HIS A 197 -7.07 4.63 -0.74
N CYS A 198 -6.32 5.72 -0.69
CA CYS A 198 -6.52 6.79 0.26
C CYS A 198 -6.49 8.11 -0.50
N SER A 199 -5.77 9.13 -0.01
CA SER A 199 -5.48 10.33 -0.81
C SER A 199 -4.43 10.04 -1.90
N ASP A 200 -3.17 9.83 -1.50
CA ASP A 200 -2.06 9.63 -2.45
C ASP A 200 -1.68 8.15 -2.67
N GLY A 201 -2.21 7.21 -1.88
CA GLY A 201 -2.01 5.78 -2.12
C GLY A 201 -0.65 5.21 -1.69
N TRP A 202 0.09 5.87 -0.79
CA TRP A 202 1.41 5.44 -0.31
C TRP A 202 1.58 5.39 1.22
N ASP A 203 0.62 5.89 2.00
CA ASP A 203 0.67 5.86 3.47
C ASP A 203 -0.26 4.75 4.00
N ARG A 204 -1.51 5.12 4.31
CA ARG A 204 -2.57 4.19 4.76
C ARG A 204 -2.78 3.00 3.82
N THR A 205 -2.70 3.23 2.52
CA THR A 205 -2.81 2.16 1.52
C THR A 205 -1.67 1.15 1.67
N ALA A 206 -0.43 1.58 1.94
CA ALA A 206 0.68 0.67 2.19
C ALA A 206 0.46 -0.13 3.48
N GLN A 207 0.00 0.54 4.55
CA GLN A 207 -0.34 -0.10 5.83
C GLN A 207 -1.35 -1.24 5.63
N VAL A 208 -2.54 -0.92 5.11
CA VAL A 208 -3.65 -1.89 5.09
C VAL A 208 -3.45 -2.99 4.05
N CYS A 209 -2.82 -2.70 2.90
CA CYS A 209 -2.45 -3.75 1.94
C CYS A 209 -1.41 -4.72 2.52
N SER A 210 -0.45 -4.22 3.30
CA SER A 210 0.57 -5.05 3.93
C SER A 210 0.01 -5.91 5.07
N VAL A 211 -0.84 -5.33 5.93
CA VAL A 211 -1.53 -6.07 7.01
C VAL A 211 -2.41 -7.16 6.41
N ALA A 212 -3.24 -6.85 5.41
CA ALA A 212 -4.06 -7.85 4.74
C ALA A 212 -3.21 -8.98 4.12
N SER A 213 -2.09 -8.63 3.48
CA SER A 213 -1.19 -9.63 2.89
C SER A 213 -0.58 -10.57 3.94
N LEU A 214 -0.21 -10.06 5.12
CA LEU A 214 0.30 -10.88 6.24
C LEU A 214 -0.74 -11.87 6.78
N LEU A 215 -1.98 -11.42 6.89
CA LEU A 215 -3.10 -12.25 7.31
C LEU A 215 -3.37 -13.37 6.30
N LEU A 216 -3.31 -13.04 5.01
CA LEU A 216 -3.65 -13.95 3.90
C LEU A 216 -2.55 -14.97 3.57
N ASP A 217 -1.26 -14.58 3.63
CA ASP A 217 -0.17 -15.40 3.10
C ASP A 217 0.91 -15.70 4.16
N PRO A 218 1.06 -16.97 4.59
CA PRO A 218 2.13 -17.39 5.50
C PRO A 218 3.54 -17.07 4.98
N HIS A 219 3.74 -16.92 3.66
CA HIS A 219 5.02 -16.51 3.11
C HIS A 219 5.51 -15.21 3.75
N TYR A 220 4.65 -14.20 3.88
CA TYR A 220 5.04 -12.89 4.43
C TYR A 220 5.32 -12.91 5.95
N ARG A 221 5.01 -14.03 6.63
CA ARG A 221 5.33 -14.25 8.05
C ARG A 221 6.68 -14.94 8.25
N THR A 222 7.37 -15.28 7.17
CA THR A 222 8.79 -15.67 7.18
C THR A 222 9.68 -14.43 7.18
N MET A 223 10.91 -14.51 7.70
CA MET A 223 11.84 -13.38 7.74
C MET A 223 12.11 -12.85 6.32
N LYS A 224 12.37 -13.75 5.36
CA LYS A 224 12.56 -13.38 3.95
C LYS A 224 11.29 -12.80 3.32
N GLY A 225 10.13 -13.40 3.60
CA GLY A 225 8.87 -12.91 3.06
C GLY A 225 8.52 -11.52 3.60
N PHE A 226 8.77 -11.24 4.88
CA PHE A 226 8.55 -9.93 5.46
C PHE A 226 9.45 -8.86 4.83
N MET A 227 10.73 -9.18 4.58
CA MET A 227 11.62 -8.29 3.82
C MET A 227 11.08 -8.03 2.41
N VAL A 228 10.57 -9.05 1.72
CA VAL A 228 9.92 -8.89 0.40
C VAL A 228 8.67 -8.03 0.50
N LEU A 229 7.87 -8.17 1.55
CA LEU A 229 6.67 -7.35 1.77
C LEU A 229 7.02 -5.87 1.92
N ILE A 230 8.02 -5.54 2.74
CA ILE A 230 8.51 -4.17 2.90
C ILE A 230 9.06 -3.62 1.58
N GLU A 231 9.95 -4.37 0.93
CA GLU A 231 10.52 -3.96 -0.37
C GLU A 231 9.43 -3.73 -1.42
N LYS A 232 8.42 -4.60 -1.48
CA LYS A 232 7.29 -4.48 -2.41
C LYS A 232 6.39 -3.30 -2.02
N ASP A 233 5.67 -3.39 -0.91
CA ASP A 233 4.51 -2.53 -0.64
C ASP A 233 4.85 -1.14 -0.10
N TRP A 234 6.09 -0.98 0.38
CA TRP A 234 6.58 0.28 0.95
C TRP A 234 7.63 0.89 0.06
N VAL A 235 8.76 0.20 -0.14
CA VAL A 235 9.91 0.76 -0.85
C VAL A 235 9.56 0.94 -2.34
N SER A 236 9.19 -0.13 -3.04
CA SER A 236 9.00 -0.10 -4.50
C SER A 236 7.76 0.71 -4.91
N PHE A 237 6.67 0.61 -4.15
CA PHE A 237 5.45 1.39 -4.36
C PHE A 237 5.52 2.85 -3.86
N GLY A 238 6.70 3.31 -3.44
CA GLY A 238 6.97 4.73 -3.23
C GLY A 238 6.36 5.33 -1.97
N HIS A 239 6.39 4.59 -0.86
CA HIS A 239 6.27 5.22 0.45
C HIS A 239 7.40 6.24 0.62
N LYS A 240 7.05 7.43 1.09
CA LYS A 240 7.95 8.58 1.16
C LYS A 240 8.86 8.55 2.38
N PHE A 241 9.74 7.54 2.47
CA PHE A 241 10.59 7.34 3.65
C PHE A 241 11.36 8.61 4.03
N ASN A 242 12.01 9.28 3.07
CA ASN A 242 12.75 10.50 3.37
C ASN A 242 11.87 11.57 4.03
N HIS A 243 10.69 11.83 3.46
CA HIS A 243 9.78 12.85 3.99
C HIS A 243 9.13 12.47 5.32
N ARG A 244 8.89 11.16 5.55
CA ARG A 244 8.17 10.67 6.72
C ARG A 244 9.06 10.56 7.95
N TYR A 245 10.35 10.27 7.77
CA TYR A 245 11.28 10.01 8.86
C TYR A 245 12.40 11.05 9.00
N GLY A 246 12.46 12.04 8.10
CA GLY A 246 13.43 13.15 8.19
C GLY A 246 14.88 12.69 7.99
N ASN A 247 15.07 11.67 7.15
CA ASN A 247 16.38 11.06 6.88
C ASN A 247 17.36 12.03 6.18
N LEU A 248 16.82 13.04 5.49
CA LEU A 248 17.52 14.16 4.86
C LEU A 248 16.69 15.44 5.11
N ASP A 249 17.16 16.59 4.61
CA ASP A 249 16.39 17.84 4.64
C ASP A 249 15.00 17.67 3.99
N GLY A 250 13.97 18.09 4.72
CA GLY A 250 12.57 17.97 4.30
C GLY A 250 11.63 18.86 5.13
N ASP A 251 10.37 18.95 4.72
CA ASP A 251 9.35 19.71 5.45
C ASP A 251 8.96 18.97 6.73
N PRO A 252 9.15 19.56 7.93
CA PRO A 252 8.72 18.95 9.20
C PRO A 252 7.23 18.58 9.23
N LYS A 253 6.39 19.25 8.42
CA LYS A 253 4.96 18.93 8.32
C LYS A 253 4.68 17.61 7.60
N GLU A 254 5.63 17.05 6.86
CA GLU A 254 5.51 15.76 6.19
C GLU A 254 5.93 14.58 7.09
N ILE A 255 6.60 14.83 8.21
CA ILE A 255 7.05 13.79 9.15
C ILE A 255 5.85 13.10 9.80
N SER A 256 5.85 11.77 9.82
CA SER A 256 4.76 10.97 10.40
C SER A 256 5.16 9.49 10.56
N PRO A 257 4.77 8.83 11.66
CA PRO A 257 5.23 7.48 12.02
C PRO A 257 4.45 6.35 11.31
N VAL A 258 4.36 6.42 9.98
CA VAL A 258 3.44 5.57 9.20
C VAL A 258 3.89 4.10 9.20
N ILE A 259 5.18 3.83 9.03
CA ILE A 259 5.72 2.46 9.06
C ILE A 259 5.81 1.95 10.49
N ASP A 260 6.02 2.82 11.47
CA ASP A 260 6.03 2.43 12.89
C ASP A 260 4.67 1.86 13.29
N GLN A 261 3.58 2.52 12.87
CA GLN A 261 2.22 1.98 13.04
C GLN A 261 2.04 0.61 12.39
N PHE A 262 2.63 0.38 11.22
CA PHE A 262 2.59 -0.93 10.57
C PHE A 262 3.40 -1.98 11.33
N ILE A 263 4.61 -1.64 11.79
CA ILE A 263 5.45 -2.51 12.60
C ILE A 263 4.73 -2.88 13.90
N GLU A 264 4.06 -1.92 14.54
CA GLU A 264 3.24 -2.18 15.71
C GLU A 264 2.04 -3.08 15.40
N CYS A 265 1.34 -2.89 14.27
CA CYS A 265 0.30 -3.84 13.84
C CYS A 265 0.86 -5.27 13.69
N VAL A 266 2.09 -5.42 13.18
CA VAL A 266 2.75 -6.74 13.05
C VAL A 266 3.06 -7.31 14.44
N TRP A 267 3.58 -6.49 15.35
CA TRP A 267 3.81 -6.88 16.74
C TRP A 267 2.52 -7.32 17.44
N GLN A 268 1.41 -6.59 17.28
CA GLN A 268 0.09 -6.96 17.81
C GLN A 268 -0.39 -8.33 17.29
N LEU A 269 -0.10 -8.66 16.03
CA LEU A 269 -0.39 -9.99 15.47
C LEU A 269 0.53 -11.07 16.02
N MET A 270 1.81 -10.75 16.29
CA MET A 270 2.75 -11.69 16.90
C MET A 270 2.35 -12.03 18.33
N GLU A 271 1.92 -11.04 19.12
CA GLU A 271 1.41 -11.25 20.48
C GLU A 271 0.14 -12.14 20.49
N GLN A 272 -0.77 -11.93 19.53
CA GLN A 272 -1.98 -12.74 19.41
C GLN A 272 -1.73 -14.14 18.84
N PHE A 273 -0.70 -14.31 18.00
CA PHE A 273 -0.36 -15.57 17.34
C PHE A 273 1.13 -15.90 17.50
N PRO A 274 1.58 -16.30 18.72
CA PRO A 274 3.01 -16.45 19.04
C PRO A 274 3.78 -17.47 18.18
N CYS A 275 3.08 -18.41 17.54
CA CYS A 275 3.67 -19.45 16.69
C CYS A 275 3.50 -19.20 15.18
N ALA A 276 2.91 -18.07 14.77
CA ALA A 276 2.57 -17.83 13.37
C ALA A 276 3.68 -17.14 12.57
N PHE A 277 4.68 -16.56 13.24
CA PHE A 277 5.77 -15.78 12.66
C PHE A 277 7.12 -16.45 12.89
N GLU A 278 7.98 -16.46 11.86
CA GLU A 278 9.34 -17.00 11.95
C GLU A 278 10.27 -16.07 12.74
N PHE A 279 10.01 -14.75 12.66
CA PHE A 279 10.82 -13.72 13.30
C PHE A 279 10.22 -13.28 14.64
N ASN A 280 11.06 -12.65 15.46
CA ASN A 280 10.69 -12.16 16.80
C ASN A 280 10.66 -10.62 16.85
N GLU A 281 10.32 -10.08 18.02
CA GLU A 281 10.25 -8.64 18.26
C GLU A 281 11.56 -7.91 17.93
N ARG A 282 12.73 -8.51 18.22
CA ARG A 282 14.03 -7.90 17.92
C ARG A 282 14.21 -7.62 16.43
N PHE A 283 13.69 -8.47 15.56
CA PHE A 283 13.73 -8.24 14.12
C PHE A 283 12.94 -6.99 13.72
N LEU A 284 11.75 -6.79 14.32
CA LEU A 284 10.94 -5.60 14.10
C LEU A 284 11.65 -4.32 14.58
N ILE A 285 12.22 -4.36 15.79
CA ILE A 285 12.99 -3.24 16.36
C ILE A 285 14.21 -2.91 15.47
N HIS A 286 14.92 -3.94 14.97
CA HIS A 286 16.05 -3.73 14.06
C HIS A 286 15.65 -3.06 12.75
N ILE A 287 14.52 -3.46 12.15
CA ILE A 287 13.98 -2.79 10.95
C ILE A 287 13.68 -1.34 11.27
N GLN A 288 12.95 -1.08 12.36
CA GLN A 288 12.59 0.27 12.77
C GLN A 288 13.84 1.14 12.97
N HIS A 289 14.81 0.67 13.74
CA HIS A 289 16.09 1.37 13.94
C HIS A 289 16.76 1.71 12.60
N HIS A 290 16.76 0.79 11.62
CA HIS A 290 17.39 1.04 10.33
C HIS A 290 16.59 1.92 9.37
N VAL A 291 15.29 2.15 9.61
CA VAL A 291 14.51 3.20 8.92
C VAL A 291 15.06 4.59 9.27
N TYR A 292 15.46 4.82 10.51
CA TYR A 292 15.97 6.10 11.00
C TYR A 292 17.50 6.25 10.89
N SER A 293 18.26 5.17 11.08
CA SER A 293 19.74 5.24 11.16
C SER A 293 20.43 5.71 9.88
N CYS A 294 19.74 5.64 8.73
CA CYS A 294 20.31 5.90 7.40
C CYS A 294 21.56 5.06 7.06
N GLN A 295 21.84 4.00 7.83
CA GLN A 295 23.02 3.14 7.63
C GLN A 295 22.96 2.36 6.31
N PHE A 296 21.74 2.04 5.85
CA PHE A 296 21.50 1.31 4.61
C PHE A 296 20.67 2.15 3.63
N GLY A 297 20.93 1.98 2.33
CA GLY A 297 20.29 2.77 1.28
C GLY A 297 18.80 2.47 1.02
N ASN A 298 18.24 1.43 1.62
CA ASN A 298 16.88 0.95 1.35
C ASN A 298 15.82 2.04 1.60
N PHE A 299 15.97 2.81 2.68
CA PHE A 299 14.97 3.76 3.18
C PHE A 299 15.34 5.25 2.97
N LEU A 300 16.33 5.58 2.13
CA LEU A 300 16.83 6.96 2.01
C LEU A 300 16.02 7.90 1.09
N CYS A 301 15.25 7.38 0.12
CA CYS A 301 14.51 8.22 -0.85
C CYS A 301 13.01 7.93 -0.83
N ASN A 302 12.24 8.73 -1.59
CA ASN A 302 10.78 8.64 -1.58
C ASN A 302 10.20 7.74 -2.68
N SER A 303 11.01 7.35 -3.67
CA SER A 303 10.56 6.54 -4.80
C SER A 303 11.69 5.65 -5.32
N GLN A 304 11.32 4.59 -6.05
CA GLN A 304 12.30 3.75 -6.73
C GLN A 304 13.07 4.55 -7.80
N LYS A 305 12.43 5.54 -8.44
CA LYS A 305 13.06 6.42 -9.42
C LYS A 305 14.19 7.24 -8.79
N GLU A 306 13.92 7.95 -7.69
CA GLU A 306 14.94 8.73 -6.96
C GLU A 306 16.14 7.87 -6.53
N ARG A 307 15.89 6.66 -5.98
CA ARG A 307 16.96 5.73 -5.59
C ARG A 307 17.89 5.38 -6.75
N ARG A 308 17.32 5.16 -7.95
CA ARG A 308 18.12 4.85 -9.16
C ARG A 308 18.93 6.06 -9.63
N GLU A 309 18.33 7.24 -9.64
CA GLU A 309 18.99 8.48 -10.07
C GLU A 309 20.18 8.82 -9.16
N LEU A 310 20.02 8.62 -7.85
CA LEU A 310 21.07 8.83 -6.85
C LEU A 310 22.09 7.67 -6.76
N LYS A 311 21.96 6.64 -7.60
CA LYS A 311 22.78 5.40 -7.58
C LYS A 311 22.78 4.67 -6.23
N TYR A 312 21.84 4.98 -5.34
CA TYR A 312 21.56 4.18 -4.15
C TYR A 312 20.85 2.90 -4.59
N GLY A 313 21.61 1.84 -4.88
CA GLY A 313 21.06 0.48 -4.98
C GLY A 313 21.46 -0.31 -6.22
N ARG A 314 22.59 -1.01 -6.12
CA ARG A 314 22.45 -2.46 -6.35
C ARG A 314 21.68 -2.99 -5.14
N PRO A 315 20.45 -3.48 -5.29
CA PRO A 315 19.77 -4.10 -4.17
C PRO A 315 20.63 -5.28 -3.68
N PHE A 316 20.83 -5.40 -2.37
CA PHE A 316 21.53 -6.55 -1.77
C PHE A 316 20.88 -7.90 -2.14
N PHE A 317 19.60 -7.86 -2.55
CA PHE A 317 18.93 -8.92 -3.28
C PHE A 317 18.50 -8.43 -4.66
N GLY A 318 19.32 -8.71 -5.67
CA GLY A 318 18.86 -8.72 -7.04
C GLY A 318 17.63 -9.63 -7.16
N ARG A 319 16.52 -9.06 -7.66
CA ARG A 319 15.30 -9.78 -8.07
C ARG A 319 14.47 -10.37 -6.92
N ALA A 320 13.86 -9.53 -6.09
CA ALA A 320 12.61 -9.91 -5.42
C ALA A 320 11.46 -9.88 -6.43
N PHE A 321 11.42 -10.86 -7.34
CA PHE A 321 10.22 -11.14 -8.12
C PHE A 321 9.15 -11.71 -7.20
N LEU A 322 7.90 -11.27 -7.39
CA LEU A 322 6.70 -11.81 -6.75
C LEU A 322 6.81 -13.33 -6.64
N TYR A 323 6.82 -13.85 -5.41
CA TYR A 323 6.78 -15.30 -5.19
C TYR A 323 5.35 -15.78 -5.44
N VAL A 324 5.05 -16.04 -6.71
CA VAL A 324 3.87 -16.78 -7.15
C VAL A 324 4.14 -18.24 -6.75
N ARG A 325 3.70 -18.65 -5.55
CA ARG A 325 3.81 -20.02 -4.98
C ARG A 325 3.83 -21.10 -6.08
N GLY A 326 4.97 -21.72 -6.37
CA GLY A 326 5.06 -22.91 -7.22
C GLY A 326 5.64 -22.81 -8.64
N THR A 327 6.12 -21.67 -9.16
CA THR A 327 6.84 -21.68 -10.46
C THR A 327 8.36 -21.69 -10.27
N ARG A 328 8.95 -22.88 -10.12
CA ARG A 328 10.32 -23.12 -10.60
C ARG A 328 10.23 -23.37 -12.11
N THR A 329 10.40 -22.31 -12.93
CA THR A 329 11.00 -22.28 -14.30
C THR A 329 10.44 -21.10 -15.11
N PRO A 330 11.29 -20.37 -15.87
CA PRO A 330 10.85 -19.41 -16.88
C PRO A 330 10.41 -20.19 -18.13
N ALA A 331 9.20 -19.94 -18.61
CA ALA A 331 8.69 -20.58 -19.82
C ALA A 331 8.22 -19.49 -20.81
N TRP A 332 8.90 -19.48 -21.96
CA TRP A 332 8.53 -18.89 -23.26
C TRP A 332 8.77 -17.39 -23.46
N GLY A 333 10.01 -17.08 -23.85
CA GLY A 333 10.26 -16.05 -24.86
C GLY A 333 9.80 -16.57 -26.21
N VAL A 334 8.91 -15.84 -26.88
CA VAL A 334 8.60 -16.07 -28.29
C VAL A 334 9.70 -15.39 -29.09
N SER A 335 10.54 -16.21 -29.74
CA SER A 335 11.37 -15.79 -30.86
C SER A 335 10.43 -15.49 -32.03
N LEU A 336 10.45 -14.26 -32.53
CA LEU A 336 10.07 -14.00 -33.91
C LEU A 336 11.36 -13.76 -34.67
N GLY A 337 11.82 -14.81 -35.34
CA GLY A 337 12.86 -14.74 -36.34
C GLY A 337 12.41 -13.86 -37.49
N GLY A 338 13.35 -13.09 -38.03
CA GLY A 338 13.15 -12.25 -39.19
C GLY A 338 12.87 -13.06 -40.45
N GLY A 339 12.07 -12.44 -41.30
CA GLY A 339 11.95 -12.63 -42.73
C GLY A 339 11.57 -11.28 -43.31
#